data_AF-A0A150VKM2-F1
#
_entry.id   AF-A0A150VKM2-F1
#
_cell.length_a   1.000
_cell.length_b   1.000
_cell.length_c   1.000
_cell.angle_alpha   90.00
_cell.angle_beta   90.00
_cell.angle_gamma   90.00
#
_symmetry.space_group_name_H-M   'P 1'
#
loop_
_entity.id
_entity.type
_entity.pdbx_description
1 polymer ?
#
loop_
_entity_poly.entity_id
_entity_poly.type
_entity_poly.pdbx_seq_one_letter_code
_entity_poly.pdbx_strand_id
1 'polypeptide(L)'
;MEAHSQSEEVEVVAAGMACSITPAAARRYSPHPGVRFVAISDHPGSIVAVALRSGRMNPLAASFTDAAVTVRDRETQTLRMIQGAPAVG
;
A
#
# COMPACT_ATOMS: atom_id res chain seq x y z
N MET A 1 5.17 5.51 -21.41
CA MET A 1 6.43 5.08 -20.79
C MET A 1 6.05 4.20 -19.62
N GLU A 2 6.61 3.00 -19.54
CA GLU A 2 6.40 2.10 -18.40
C GLU A 2 7.55 2.33 -17.42
N ALA A 3 7.23 2.53 -16.13
CA ALA A 3 8.22 2.63 -15.06
C ALA A 3 8.34 1.27 -14.35
N HIS A 4 9.54 0.92 -13.89
CA HIS A 4 9.81 -0.39 -13.30
C HIS A 4 9.98 -0.34 -11.77
N SER A 5 9.83 0.85 -11.18
CA SER A 5 9.86 1.04 -9.73
C SER A 5 8.98 2.22 -9.30
N GLN A 6 8.55 2.20 -8.03
CA GLN A 6 7.81 3.31 -7.44
C GLN A 6 8.60 4.62 -7.46
N SER A 7 9.91 4.58 -7.20
CA SER A 7 10.73 5.80 -7.22
C SER A 7 10.80 6.43 -8.61
N GLU A 8 10.93 5.61 -9.66
CA GLU A 8 10.92 6.09 -11.05
C GLU A 8 9.56 6.68 -11.43
N GLU A 9 8.48 6.01 -11.06
CA GLU A 9 7.11 6.48 -11.31
C GLU A 9 6.86 7.87 -10.69
N VAL A 10 7.31 8.06 -9.45
CA VAL A 10 7.17 9.33 -8.72
C VAL A 10 7.92 10.46 -9.41
N GLU A 11 9.13 10.22 -9.92
CA GLU A 11 9.92 11.24 -10.62
C GLU A 11 9.30 11.64 -11.96
N VAL A 12 8.76 10.68 -12.73
CA VAL A 12 8.06 10.98 -13.99
C VAL A 12 6.81 11.83 -13.74
N VAL A 13 6.05 11.52 -12.70
CA VAL A 13 4.89 12.34 -12.29
C VAL A 13 5.35 13.73 -11.82
N ALA A 14 6.42 13.81 -11.03
CA ALA A 14 6.97 15.08 -10.53
C ALA A 14 7.47 16.00 -11.65
N ALA A 15 8.00 15.42 -12.74
CA ALA A 15 8.40 16.15 -13.94
C ALA A 15 7.19 16.68 -14.76
N GLY A 16 5.95 16.40 -14.33
CA GLY A 16 4.74 16.80 -15.05
C GLY A 16 4.47 15.97 -16.30
N MET A 17 5.11 14.82 -16.44
CA MET A 17 5.05 13.99 -17.65
C MET A 17 3.95 12.91 -17.59
N ALA A 18 3.38 12.65 -16.42
CA ALA A 18 2.36 11.63 -16.23
C ALA A 18 1.45 11.88 -15.01
N CYS A 19 0.40 11.08 -14.92
CA CYS A 19 -0.32 10.78 -13.68
C CYS A 19 -0.29 9.26 -13.49
N SER A 20 -0.30 8.79 -12.24
CA SER A 20 -0.27 7.36 -11.94
C SER A 20 -1.20 6.98 -10.79
N ILE A 21 -1.68 5.73 -10.80
CA ILE A 21 -2.46 5.12 -9.74
C ILE A 21 -1.53 4.25 -8.89
N THR A 22 -1.45 4.57 -7.61
CA THR A 22 -0.52 3.93 -6.67
C THR A 22 -1.26 3.54 -5.37
N PRO A 23 -0.81 2.50 -4.64
CA PRO A 23 -1.42 2.16 -3.35
C PRO A 23 -1.34 3.32 -2.36
N ALA A 24 -2.35 3.45 -1.49
CA ALA A 24 -2.45 4.56 -0.52
C ALA A 24 -1.20 4.73 0.39
N ALA A 25 -0.46 3.64 0.61
CA ALA A 25 0.81 3.62 1.33
C ALA A 25 1.88 4.55 0.72
N ALA A 26 1.88 4.76 -0.60
CA ALA A 26 2.89 5.58 -1.29
C ALA A 26 2.92 7.02 -0.77
N ARG A 27 1.76 7.58 -0.38
CA ARG A 27 1.68 8.92 0.21
C ARG A 27 2.52 9.06 1.48
N ARG A 28 2.68 7.97 2.25
CA ARG A 28 3.44 7.96 3.50
C ARG A 28 4.90 7.57 3.29
N TYR A 29 5.16 6.56 2.46
CA TYR A 29 6.49 5.94 2.37
C TYR A 29 7.32 6.41 1.18
N SER A 30 6.71 7.14 0.24
CA SER A 30 7.38 7.74 -0.91
C SER A 30 6.87 9.17 -1.17
N PRO A 31 6.89 10.06 -0.16
CA PRO A 31 6.47 11.44 -0.36
C PRO A 31 7.44 12.16 -1.30
N HIS A 32 6.90 12.98 -2.20
CA HIS A 32 7.71 13.82 -3.08
C HIS A 32 7.09 15.23 -3.17
N PRO A 33 7.87 16.31 -2.99
CA PRO A 33 7.34 17.68 -2.93
C PRO A 33 6.65 18.14 -4.22
N GLY A 34 7.07 17.60 -5.37
CA GLY A 34 6.46 17.88 -6.68
C GLY A 34 5.21 17.05 -7.00
N VAL A 35 4.76 16.17 -6.09
CA VAL A 35 3.63 15.26 -6.34
C VAL A 35 2.49 15.52 -5.37
N ARG A 36 1.27 15.62 -5.90
CA ARG A 36 0.04 15.66 -5.11
C ARG A 36 -0.70 14.33 -5.22
N PHE A 37 -0.94 13.69 -4.07
CA PHE A 37 -1.78 12.50 -4.00
C PHE A 37 -3.26 12.89 -3.95
N VAL A 38 -4.07 12.26 -4.81
CA VAL A 38 -5.52 12.44 -4.89
C VAL A 38 -6.18 11.10 -4.56
N ALA A 39 -7.18 11.11 -3.68
CA ALA A 39 -7.89 9.89 -3.27
C ALA A 39 -8.89 9.45 -4.35
N ILE A 40 -8.90 8.15 -4.64
CA ILE A 40 -9.92 7.49 -5.46
C ILE A 40 -10.87 6.80 -4.48
N SER A 41 -12.16 7.19 -4.48
CA SER A 41 -13.15 6.75 -3.47
C SER A 41 -14.28 5.91 -4.03
N ASP A 42 -14.36 5.83 -5.35
CA ASP A 42 -15.34 5.09 -6.14
C ASP A 42 -14.80 3.74 -6.66
N HIS A 43 -13.64 3.32 -6.18
CA HIS A 43 -13.00 2.05 -6.53
C HIS A 43 -12.52 1.30 -5.28
N PRO A 44 -12.60 -0.05 -5.23
CA PRO A 44 -12.05 -0.82 -4.13
C PRO A 44 -10.54 -0.56 -3.94
N GLY A 45 -10.11 -0.53 -2.68
CA GLY A 45 -8.69 -0.37 -2.35
C GLY A 45 -7.85 -1.60 -2.72
N SER A 46 -6.54 -1.38 -2.91
CA SER A 46 -5.58 -2.46 -3.14
C SER A 46 -5.54 -3.43 -1.95
N ILE A 47 -5.57 -4.74 -2.24
CA ILE A 47 -5.51 -5.80 -1.24
C ILE A 47 -4.09 -6.32 -1.13
N VAL A 48 -3.56 -6.35 0.09
CA VAL A 48 -2.31 -7.07 0.42
C VAL A 48 -2.69 -8.42 1.02
N ALA A 49 -2.15 -9.49 0.45
CA ALA A 49 -2.47 -10.86 0.86
C ALA A 49 -1.22 -11.73 1.04
N VAL A 50 -1.31 -12.71 1.94
CA VAL A 50 -0.32 -13.78 2.09
C VAL A 50 -0.82 -14.98 1.29
N ALA A 51 -0.12 -15.32 0.22
CA ALA A 51 -0.43 -16.51 -0.58
C ALA A 51 0.39 -17.70 -0.07
N LEU A 52 -0.29 -18.83 0.16
CA LEU A 52 0.32 -20.07 0.60
C LEU A 52 0.17 -21.13 -0.49
N ARG A 53 1.19 -21.97 -0.68
CA ARG A 53 1.11 -23.11 -1.60
C ARG A 53 0.03 -24.09 -1.11
N SER A 54 -0.88 -24.47 -2.00
CA SER A 54 -1.86 -25.52 -1.74
C SER A 54 -1.18 -26.87 -1.46
N GLY A 55 -1.66 -27.62 -0.46
CA GLY A 55 -1.11 -28.92 -0.08
C GLY A 55 -0.64 -28.94 1.38
N ARG A 56 0.55 -29.48 1.66
CA ARG A 56 1.09 -29.54 3.04
C ARG A 56 1.26 -28.12 3.59
N MET A 57 0.54 -27.83 4.68
CA MET A 57 0.76 -26.63 5.47
C MET A 57 2.16 -26.64 6.07
N ASN A 58 2.98 -25.65 5.68
CA ASN A 58 4.24 -25.38 6.34
C ASN A 58 3.95 -24.65 7.66
N PRO A 59 4.32 -25.21 8.84
CA PRO A 59 4.06 -24.59 10.13
C PRO A 59 4.65 -23.18 10.26
N LEU A 60 5.80 -22.91 9.63
CA LEU A 60 6.40 -21.57 9.63
C LEU A 60 5.59 -20.56 8.83
N ALA A 61 4.99 -20.97 7.71
CA ALA A 61 4.15 -20.10 6.91
C ALA A 61 2.81 -19.81 7.61
N ALA A 62 2.27 -20.79 8.33
CA ALA A 62 1.11 -20.60 9.19
C ALA A 62 1.41 -19.64 10.34
N SER A 63 2.55 -19.84 11.03
CA SER A 63 3.01 -18.95 12.12
C SER A 63 3.24 -17.52 11.64
N PHE A 64 3.86 -17.34 10.47
CA PHE A 64 4.01 -16.01 9.87
C PHE A 64 2.66 -15.36 9.57
N THR A 65 1.72 -16.11 8.99
CA THR A 65 0.39 -15.58 8.66
C THR A 65 -0.34 -15.14 9.92
N ASP A 66 -0.29 -15.94 10.98
CA ASP A 66 -0.87 -15.63 12.28
C ASP A 66 -0.25 -14.37 12.91
N ALA A 67 1.08 -14.26 12.88
CA ALA A 67 1.78 -13.07 13.35
C ALA A 67 1.43 -11.82 12.53
N ALA A 68 1.36 -11.94 11.21
CA ALA A 68 0.99 -10.83 10.33
C ALA A 68 -0.45 -10.35 10.56
N VAL A 69 -1.39 -11.28 10.73
CA VAL A 69 -2.79 -10.98 11.09
C VAL A 69 -2.86 -10.32 12.46
N THR A 70 -2.16 -10.86 13.45
CA THR A 70 -2.12 -10.32 14.81
C THR A 70 -1.60 -8.88 14.82
N VAL A 71 -0.50 -8.60 14.11
CA VAL A 71 0.05 -7.24 14.01
C VAL A 71 -0.90 -6.32 13.26
N ARG A 72 -1.48 -6.76 12.14
CA ARG A 72 -2.47 -5.98 11.39
C ARG A 72 -3.65 -5.57 12.28
N ASP A 73 -4.22 -6.52 13.02
CA ASP A 73 -5.42 -6.32 13.81
C ASP A 73 -5.13 -5.49 15.07
N ARG A 74 -3.90 -5.55 15.61
CA ARG A 74 -3.45 -4.69 16.72
C ARG A 74 -3.16 -3.26 16.25
N GLU A 75 -2.44 -3.10 15.15
CA GLU A 75 -1.91 -1.80 14.66
C GLU A 75 -2.94 -1.03 13.81
N THR A 76 -4.18 -0.93 14.29
CA THR A 76 -5.30 -0.30 13.56
C THR A 76 -5.06 1.16 13.20
N GLN A 77 -4.30 1.90 14.02
CA GLN A 77 -3.93 3.29 13.72
C GLN A 77 -3.01 3.38 12.51
N THR A 78 -1.99 2.51 12.45
CA THR A 78 -1.08 2.42 11.30
C THR A 78 -1.86 2.09 10.03
N LEU A 79 -2.81 1.16 10.11
CA LEU A 79 -3.67 0.83 8.98
C LEU A 79 -4.52 2.01 8.50
N ARG A 80 -5.19 2.73 9.41
CA ARG A 80 -5.98 3.92 9.05
C ARG A 80 -5.12 5.01 8.40
N MET A 81 -3.91 5.23 8.92
CA MET A 81 -2.96 6.18 8.34
C MET A 81 -2.54 5.78 6.93
N ILE A 82 -2.26 4.50 6.69
CA ILE A 82 -1.91 3.95 5.37
C ILE A 82 -3.08 4.09 4.39
N GLN A 83 -4.29 3.74 4.83
CA GLN A 83 -5.52 3.86 4.03
C GLN A 83 -5.88 5.32 3.71
N GLY A 84 -5.24 6.27 4.39
CA GLY A 84 -5.48 7.69 4.21
C GLY A 84 -6.87 8.13 4.66
N ALA A 85 -7.51 7.38 5.56
CA ALA A 85 -8.78 7.75 6.16
C ALA A 85 -8.63 9.11 6.86
N PRO A 86 -9.61 10.03 6.73
CA PRO A 86 -9.58 11.29 7.45
C PRO A 86 -9.55 11.01 8.96
N ALA A 87 -8.84 11.86 9.72
CA ALA A 87 -9.04 11.91 11.16
C ALA A 87 -10.52 12.20 11.40
N VAL A 88 -11.18 11.40 12.25
CA VAL A 88 -12.56 11.68 12.66
C VAL A 88 -12.53 13.03 13.37
N GLY A 89 -13.17 14.04 12.76
CA GLY A 89 -13.45 15.33 13.37
C GLY A 89 -14.75 15.30 14.15
#